data_AF-A0A922YR68-F1
#
_entry.id   AF-A0A922YR68-F1
#
_cell.length_a   1.000
_cell.length_b   1.000
_cell.length_c   1.000
_cell.angle_alpha   90.00
_cell.angle_beta   90.00
_cell.angle_gamma   90.00
#
_symmetry.space_group_name_H-M   'P 1'
#
loop_
_entity.id
_entity.type
_entity.pdbx_description
1 polymer ?
#
loop_
_entity_poly.entity_id
_entity_poly.type
_entity_poly.pdbx_seq_one_letter_code
_entity_poly.pdbx_strand_id
1 'polypeptide(L)'
;MSWGSARPHRLPAQPSCWVRYPNAAIEASYEALLLELDAHFAVWPWVLGNRPSVADFGLFGPLYAHQYRDPASGAIMRALAPHLVAWVERLRDARATGPVEAAAGEQMPDSLLPVLLRQMREQMPELADTAERFTAWLQAHPGEPVPRTLGLHDFTIDGCSAPRIVRPYALWMLQRAREAYLSLDGNDLLRADALLDATGGALFRDFPDPVPLRRDGMSVAPAPRWNAASAREEPQRRQHDLGEQHQQQQHTQLRQQVR
;
A
#
# COMPACT_ATOMS: atom_id res chain seq x y z
N MET A 1 -56.60 -15.14 -34.50
CA MET A 1 -55.50 -15.57 -33.62
C MET A 1 -54.32 -14.64 -33.84
N SER A 2 -54.21 -13.54 -33.08
CA SER A 2 -53.05 -12.63 -33.18
C SER A 2 -52.02 -13.01 -32.13
N TRP A 3 -50.81 -13.34 -32.56
CA TRP A 3 -49.67 -13.56 -31.68
C TRP A 3 -49.15 -12.20 -31.20
N GLY A 4 -49.25 -11.95 -29.90
CA GLY A 4 -48.69 -10.77 -29.25
C GLY A 4 -47.16 -10.87 -29.15
N SER A 5 -46.46 -9.84 -29.61
CA SER A 5 -45.01 -9.69 -29.44
C SER A 5 -44.67 -9.53 -27.95
N ALA A 6 -43.97 -10.50 -27.39
CA ALA A 6 -43.38 -10.39 -26.05
C ALA A 6 -42.28 -9.32 -26.09
N ARG A 7 -42.41 -8.28 -25.26
CA ARG A 7 -41.32 -7.31 -25.02
C ARG A 7 -40.22 -7.99 -24.21
N PRO A 8 -38.94 -7.80 -24.52
CA PRO A 8 -37.87 -8.31 -23.68
C PRO A 8 -37.93 -7.62 -22.31
N HIS A 9 -37.88 -8.43 -21.25
CA HIS A 9 -37.70 -7.94 -19.88
C HIS A 9 -36.37 -7.18 -19.81
N ARG A 10 -36.42 -5.85 -19.71
CA ARG A 10 -35.28 -5.06 -19.25
C ARG A 10 -35.03 -5.45 -17.80
N LEU A 11 -33.85 -6.00 -17.53
CA LEU A 11 -33.31 -6.02 -16.17
C LEU A 11 -33.30 -4.57 -15.64
N PRO A 12 -33.70 -4.34 -14.38
CA PRO A 12 -33.63 -3.01 -13.80
C PRO A 12 -32.19 -2.50 -13.91
N ALA A 13 -32.03 -1.27 -14.39
CA ALA A 13 -30.74 -0.60 -14.43
C ALA A 13 -30.18 -0.57 -13.00
N GLN A 14 -28.97 -1.09 -12.81
CA GLN A 14 -28.19 -0.94 -11.59
C GLN A 14 -28.20 0.56 -11.23
N PRO A 15 -28.67 0.97 -10.03
CA PRO A 15 -28.73 2.37 -9.68
C PRO A 15 -27.32 2.96 -9.77
N SER A 16 -27.15 3.99 -10.60
CA SER A 16 -25.90 4.71 -10.74
C SER A 16 -25.47 5.21 -9.36
N CYS A 17 -24.37 4.65 -8.86
CA CYS A 17 -23.82 4.83 -7.51
C CYS A 17 -23.43 6.28 -7.14
N TRP A 18 -23.72 7.27 -8.00
CA TRP A 18 -23.05 8.58 -7.98
C TRP A 18 -23.80 9.77 -7.47
N VAL A 19 -25.11 9.68 -7.25
CA VAL A 19 -25.86 10.88 -6.91
C VAL A 19 -25.89 11.13 -5.39
N ARG A 20 -25.39 10.22 -4.53
CA ARG A 20 -25.61 10.39 -3.08
C ARG A 20 -24.52 10.03 -2.07
N TYR A 21 -23.73 8.95 -2.19
CA TYR A 21 -22.80 8.56 -1.09
C TYR A 21 -21.59 7.70 -1.55
N PRO A 22 -20.42 8.27 -1.92
CA PRO A 22 -19.18 7.49 -2.07
C PRO A 22 -18.77 6.75 -0.79
N ASN A 23 -19.22 7.24 0.36
CA ASN A 23 -18.97 6.64 1.67
C ASN A 23 -19.48 5.19 1.76
N ALA A 24 -20.62 4.85 1.16
CA ALA A 24 -21.18 3.51 1.27
C ALA A 24 -20.30 2.44 0.57
N ALA A 25 -19.72 2.78 -0.59
CA ALA A 25 -18.80 1.87 -1.29
C ALA A 25 -17.47 1.73 -0.54
N ILE A 26 -16.98 2.82 0.06
CA ILE A 26 -15.79 2.82 0.89
C ILE A 26 -16.02 1.98 2.16
N GLU A 27 -17.15 2.15 2.83
CA GLU A 27 -17.55 1.37 4.01
C GLU A 27 -17.67 -0.11 3.67
N ALA A 28 -18.35 -0.46 2.56
CA ALA A 28 -18.47 -1.84 2.12
C ALA A 28 -17.11 -2.48 1.77
N SER A 29 -16.23 -1.77 1.06
CA SER A 29 -14.87 -2.27 0.77
C SER A 29 -14.06 -2.44 2.05
N TYR A 30 -14.19 -1.52 3.01
CA TYR A 30 -13.52 -1.62 4.30
C TYR A 30 -14.01 -2.83 5.11
N GLU A 31 -15.32 -3.04 5.22
CA GLU A 31 -15.88 -4.22 5.91
C GLU A 31 -15.47 -5.53 5.22
N ALA A 32 -15.46 -5.56 3.88
CA ALA A 32 -14.98 -6.71 3.12
C ALA A 32 -13.49 -7.00 3.40
N LEU A 33 -12.64 -5.97 3.42
CA LEU A 33 -11.22 -6.11 3.77
C LEU A 33 -11.05 -6.67 5.19
N LEU A 34 -11.85 -6.21 6.15
CA LEU A 34 -11.81 -6.72 7.52
C LEU A 34 -12.13 -8.21 7.58
N LEU A 35 -13.18 -8.65 6.88
CA LEU A 35 -13.59 -10.05 6.84
C LEU A 35 -12.56 -10.95 6.14
N GLU A 36 -11.94 -10.47 5.06
CA GLU A 36 -10.87 -11.20 4.35
C GLU A 36 -9.63 -11.36 5.22
N LEU A 37 -9.21 -10.30 5.91
CA LEU A 37 -8.11 -10.36 6.87
C LEU A 37 -8.45 -11.24 8.07
N ASP A 38 -9.69 -11.19 8.58
CA ASP A 38 -10.13 -12.05 9.67
C ASP A 38 -10.05 -13.54 9.28
N ALA A 39 -10.55 -13.88 8.10
CA ALA A 39 -10.47 -15.23 7.56
C ALA A 39 -9.02 -15.71 7.41
N HIS A 40 -8.10 -14.82 7.03
CA HIS A 40 -6.67 -15.14 7.02
C HIS A 40 -6.13 -15.40 8.42
N PHE A 41 -6.38 -14.50 9.37
CA PHE A 41 -5.87 -14.61 10.75
C PHE A 41 -6.56 -15.68 11.60
N ALA A 42 -7.69 -16.22 11.15
CA ALA A 42 -8.32 -17.41 11.71
C ALA A 42 -7.48 -18.68 11.48
N VAL A 43 -6.66 -18.69 10.42
CA VAL A 43 -5.82 -19.84 10.03
C VAL A 43 -4.35 -19.60 10.34
N TRP A 44 -3.86 -18.38 10.12
CA TRP A 44 -2.45 -18.04 10.25
C TRP A 44 -2.21 -17.00 11.35
N PRO A 45 -1.20 -17.17 12.21
CA PRO A 45 -0.91 -16.18 13.25
C PRO A 45 -0.29 -14.89 12.70
N TRP A 46 0.26 -14.90 11.48
CA TRP A 46 0.97 -13.78 10.84
C TRP A 46 0.66 -13.72 9.33
N VAL A 47 0.88 -12.55 8.72
CA VAL A 47 0.51 -12.27 7.31
C VAL A 47 1.09 -13.28 6.32
N LEU A 48 2.33 -13.74 6.56
CA LEU A 48 3.03 -14.70 5.71
C LEU A 48 3.17 -16.08 6.37
N GLY A 49 2.25 -16.43 7.28
CA GLY A 49 2.14 -17.76 7.87
C GLY A 49 2.50 -17.81 9.36
N ASN A 50 3.44 -18.69 9.73
CA ASN A 50 3.71 -19.02 11.14
C ASN A 50 4.73 -18.13 11.84
N ARG A 51 5.34 -17.15 11.14
CA ARG A 51 6.34 -16.25 11.72
C ARG A 51 6.04 -14.78 11.40
N PRO A 52 6.29 -13.85 12.34
CA PRO A 52 6.15 -12.43 12.05
C PRO A 52 7.18 -12.02 11.00
N SER A 53 6.77 -11.10 10.12
CA SER A 53 7.55 -10.66 8.97
C SER A 53 7.42 -9.15 8.77
N VAL A 54 8.18 -8.62 7.81
CA VAL A 54 8.03 -7.21 7.40
C VAL A 54 6.60 -6.89 6.93
N ALA A 55 5.87 -7.88 6.40
CA ALA A 55 4.49 -7.71 5.97
C ALA A 55 3.57 -7.37 7.15
N ASP A 56 3.77 -8.01 8.31
CA ASP A 56 3.01 -7.72 9.53
C ASP A 56 3.22 -6.27 9.98
N PHE A 57 4.47 -5.80 10.02
CA PHE A 57 4.78 -4.43 10.40
C PHE A 57 4.28 -3.39 9.39
N GLY A 58 4.31 -3.72 8.09
CA GLY A 58 3.78 -2.88 7.03
C GLY A 58 2.26 -2.71 7.12
N LEU A 59 1.53 -3.78 7.43
CA LEU A 59 0.08 -3.78 7.57
C LEU A 59 -0.38 -3.19 8.91
N PHE A 60 0.41 -3.36 9.97
CA PHE A 60 0.06 -2.93 11.32
C PHE A 60 -0.11 -1.42 11.47
N GLY A 61 0.77 -0.62 10.85
CA GLY A 61 0.73 0.85 10.95
C GLY A 61 -0.65 1.44 10.70
N PRO A 62 -1.24 1.29 9.49
CA PRO A 62 -2.55 1.83 9.18
C PRO A 62 -3.68 1.18 9.99
N LEU A 63 -3.69 -0.16 10.14
CA LEU A 63 -4.78 -0.84 10.84
C LEU A 63 -4.79 -0.53 12.34
N TYR A 64 -3.65 -0.49 13.01
CA TYR A 64 -3.59 -0.17 14.42
C TYR A 64 -3.88 1.31 14.68
N ALA A 65 -3.13 2.20 14.02
CA ALA A 65 -3.15 3.63 14.36
C ALA A 65 -4.45 4.33 13.94
N HIS A 66 -5.01 3.98 12.78
CA HIS A 66 -6.14 4.68 12.19
C HIS A 66 -7.47 3.92 12.31
N GLN A 67 -7.45 2.59 12.36
CA GLN A 67 -8.69 1.80 12.45
C GLN A 67 -8.95 1.30 13.88
N TYR A 68 -8.10 0.43 14.42
CA TYR A 68 -8.32 -0.21 15.72
C TYR A 68 -8.43 0.78 16.89
N ARG A 69 -7.60 1.83 16.88
CA ARG A 69 -7.57 2.85 17.95
C ARG A 69 -8.69 3.89 17.83
N ASP A 70 -9.29 4.04 16.66
CA ASP A 70 -10.41 4.95 16.46
C ASP A 70 -11.69 4.34 17.08
N PRO A 71 -12.50 5.10 17.84
CA PRO A 71 -13.67 4.54 18.50
C PRO A 71 -14.69 3.89 17.56
N ALA A 72 -14.95 4.50 16.40
CA ALA A 72 -16.00 4.05 15.48
C ALA A 72 -15.54 2.87 14.64
N SER A 73 -14.45 3.02 13.89
CA SER A 73 -13.90 1.94 13.06
C SER A 73 -13.33 0.80 13.90
N GLY A 74 -12.79 1.08 15.10
CA GLY A 74 -12.37 0.06 16.05
C GLY A 74 -13.53 -0.76 16.61
N ALA A 75 -14.73 -0.16 16.78
CA ALA A 75 -15.93 -0.92 17.15
C ALA A 75 -16.38 -1.85 16.03
N ILE A 76 -16.36 -1.39 14.78
CA ILE A 76 -16.65 -2.22 13.59
C ILE A 76 -15.66 -3.38 13.49
N MET A 77 -14.37 -3.09 13.62
CA MET A 77 -13.29 -4.09 13.55
C MET A 77 -13.42 -5.16 14.64
N ARG A 78 -13.75 -4.78 15.88
CA ARG A 78 -14.02 -5.74 16.97
C ARG A 78 -15.27 -6.59 16.73
N ALA A 79 -16.28 -6.04 16.07
CA ALA A 79 -17.51 -6.77 15.78
C ALA A 79 -17.36 -7.75 14.62
N LEU A 80 -16.64 -7.35 13.56
CA LEU A 80 -16.54 -8.13 12.31
C LEU A 80 -15.32 -9.03 12.24
N ALA A 81 -14.21 -8.64 12.89
CA ALA A 81 -12.89 -9.25 12.65
C ALA A 81 -12.12 -9.56 13.95
N PRO A 82 -12.62 -10.49 14.79
CA PRO A 82 -12.01 -10.82 16.08
C PRO A 82 -10.61 -11.45 16.00
N HIS A 83 -10.31 -12.24 14.96
CA HIS A 83 -8.97 -12.82 14.75
C HIS A 83 -7.98 -11.76 14.28
N LEU A 84 -8.41 -10.83 13.44
CA LEU A 84 -7.61 -9.67 13.07
C LEU A 84 -7.29 -8.79 14.29
N VAL A 85 -8.27 -8.59 15.19
CA VAL A 85 -8.04 -7.90 16.46
C VAL A 85 -7.01 -8.65 17.31
N ALA A 86 -7.11 -9.97 17.43
CA ALA A 86 -6.13 -10.77 18.14
C ALA A 86 -4.72 -10.66 17.53
N TRP A 87 -4.60 -10.60 16.20
CA TRP A 87 -3.32 -10.32 15.52
C TRP A 87 -2.77 -8.93 15.87
N VAL A 88 -3.61 -7.87 15.86
CA VAL A 88 -3.18 -6.51 16.27
C VAL A 88 -2.66 -6.51 17.71
N GLU A 89 -3.38 -7.15 18.62
CA GLU A 89 -3.00 -7.20 20.04
C GLU A 89 -1.72 -8.01 20.26
N ARG A 90 -1.54 -9.10 19.50
CA ARG A 90 -0.32 -9.93 19.50
C ARG A 90 0.89 -9.14 19.01
N LEU A 91 0.78 -8.40 17.90
CA LEU A 91 1.91 -7.64 17.37
C LEU A 91 2.25 -6.41 18.22
N ARG A 92 1.25 -5.82 18.88
CA ARG A 92 1.44 -4.73 19.85
C ARG A 92 2.27 -5.16 21.06
N ASP A 93 2.10 -6.40 21.53
CA ASP A 93 2.87 -6.94 22.65
C ASP A 93 4.02 -7.83 22.16
N ALA A 94 5.22 -7.26 22.06
CA ALA A 94 6.42 -7.99 21.61
C ALA A 94 6.70 -9.27 22.43
N ARG A 95 6.24 -9.35 23.68
CA ARG A 95 6.40 -10.53 24.55
C ARG A 95 5.37 -11.63 24.26
N ALA A 96 4.28 -11.31 23.56
CA ALA A 96 3.24 -12.24 23.16
C ALA A 96 3.59 -13.05 21.90
N THR A 97 4.74 -12.74 21.27
CA THR A 97 5.29 -13.58 20.21
C THR A 97 5.84 -14.86 20.83
N GLY A 98 5.05 -15.93 20.76
CA GLY A 98 5.49 -17.26 21.18
C GLY A 98 6.71 -17.75 20.37
N PRO A 99 7.30 -18.89 20.74
CA PRO A 99 8.45 -19.43 20.02
C PRO A 99 8.17 -19.55 18.53
N VAL A 100 9.11 -19.04 17.73
CA VAL A 100 9.06 -19.03 16.27
C VAL A 100 9.31 -20.47 15.78
N GLU A 101 8.29 -21.15 15.27
CA GLU A 101 8.47 -22.48 14.69
C GLU A 101 9.33 -22.41 13.42
N ALA A 102 10.11 -23.47 13.17
CA ALA A 102 10.93 -23.59 11.97
C ALA A 102 10.01 -23.61 10.73
N ALA A 103 10.41 -22.90 9.67
CA ALA A 103 9.61 -22.74 8.47
C ALA A 103 9.39 -24.09 7.76
N ALA A 104 8.20 -24.68 7.94
CA ALA A 104 7.74 -25.78 7.11
C ALA A 104 7.13 -25.19 5.83
N GLY A 105 7.93 -25.12 4.75
CA GLY A 105 7.49 -24.71 3.41
C GLY A 105 7.15 -23.23 3.28
N GLU A 106 7.97 -22.48 2.54
CA GLU A 106 7.72 -21.07 2.21
C GLU A 106 6.69 -20.94 1.08
N GLN A 107 5.43 -21.26 1.38
CA GLN A 107 4.31 -21.06 0.45
C GLN A 107 3.47 -19.86 0.92
N MET A 108 3.06 -19.04 -0.05
CA MET A 108 2.12 -17.94 0.20
C MET A 108 0.82 -18.54 0.73
N PRO A 109 0.28 -18.05 1.87
CA PRO A 109 -1.03 -18.47 2.34
C PRO A 109 -2.14 -18.18 1.32
N ASP A 110 -2.85 -19.21 0.86
CA ASP A 110 -3.98 -19.04 -0.07
C ASP A 110 -5.08 -18.11 0.49
N SER A 111 -5.23 -18.08 1.82
CA SER A 111 -6.17 -17.19 2.50
C SER A 111 -5.83 -15.70 2.36
N LEU A 112 -4.63 -15.34 1.90
CA LEU A 112 -4.25 -13.96 1.60
C LEU A 112 -4.65 -13.52 0.18
N LEU A 113 -4.96 -14.47 -0.72
CA LEU A 113 -5.31 -14.16 -2.12
C LEU A 113 -6.47 -13.17 -2.26
N PRO A 114 -7.58 -13.24 -1.49
CA PRO A 114 -8.66 -12.25 -1.59
C PRO A 114 -8.20 -10.81 -1.29
N VAL A 115 -7.32 -10.65 -0.29
CA VAL A 115 -6.76 -9.34 0.09
C VAL A 115 -5.88 -8.78 -1.02
N LEU A 116 -5.02 -9.62 -1.61
CA LEU A 116 -4.16 -9.21 -2.73
C LEU A 116 -4.98 -8.89 -3.98
N LEU A 117 -6.01 -9.69 -4.29
CA LEU A 117 -6.92 -9.43 -5.40
C LEU A 117 -7.62 -8.07 -5.21
N ARG A 118 -8.11 -7.77 -4.01
CA ARG A 118 -8.68 -6.46 -3.66
C ARG A 118 -7.70 -5.33 -3.93
N GLN A 119 -6.47 -5.46 -3.44
CA GLN A 119 -5.42 -4.48 -3.66
C GLN A 119 -5.15 -4.26 -5.15
N MET A 120 -5.01 -5.33 -5.94
CA MET A 120 -4.77 -5.23 -7.38
C MET A 120 -5.92 -4.53 -8.09
N ARG A 121 -7.16 -4.85 -7.72
CA ARG A 121 -8.37 -4.28 -8.33
C ARG A 121 -8.58 -2.80 -8.00
N GLU A 122 -8.37 -2.40 -6.74
CA GLU A 122 -8.76 -1.07 -6.25
C GLU A 122 -7.60 -0.07 -6.24
N GLN A 123 -6.36 -0.53 -6.02
CA GLN A 123 -5.20 0.35 -5.88
C GLN A 123 -4.37 0.46 -7.15
N MET A 124 -4.14 -0.62 -7.90
CA MET A 124 -3.22 -0.57 -9.04
C MET A 124 -3.64 0.38 -10.17
N PRO A 125 -4.92 0.46 -10.58
CA PRO A 125 -5.35 1.41 -11.61
C PRO A 125 -5.07 2.86 -11.22
N GLU A 126 -5.28 3.19 -9.95
CA GLU A 126 -5.01 4.51 -9.38
C GLU A 126 -3.52 4.86 -9.40
N LEU A 127 -2.66 3.90 -9.06
CA LEU A 127 -1.21 4.10 -9.12
C LEU A 127 -0.69 4.22 -10.55
N ALA A 128 -1.27 3.49 -11.50
CA ALA A 128 -0.89 3.59 -12.92
C ALA A 128 -1.22 4.97 -13.50
N ASP A 129 -2.43 5.48 -13.28
CA ASP A 129 -2.80 6.85 -13.69
C ASP A 129 -1.94 7.90 -12.94
N THR A 130 -1.58 7.65 -11.67
CA THR A 130 -0.62 8.50 -10.93
C THR A 130 0.74 8.54 -11.63
N ALA A 131 1.25 7.41 -12.12
CA ALA A 131 2.54 7.32 -12.81
C ALA A 131 2.53 8.04 -14.16
N GLU A 132 1.44 7.91 -14.93
CA GLU A 132 1.26 8.62 -16.20
C GLU A 132 1.23 10.14 -15.99
N ARG A 133 0.42 10.62 -15.03
CA ARG A 133 0.33 12.05 -14.70
C ARG A 133 1.63 12.60 -14.15
N PHE A 134 2.33 11.84 -13.32
CA PHE A 134 3.64 12.21 -12.81
C PHE A 134 4.65 12.35 -13.94
N THR A 135 4.68 11.39 -14.87
CA THR A 135 5.56 11.43 -16.05
C THR A 135 5.25 12.65 -16.94
N ALA A 136 3.97 12.92 -17.21
CA ALA A 136 3.55 14.10 -17.96
C ALA A 136 3.92 15.41 -17.24
N TRP A 137 3.78 15.45 -15.92
CA TRP A 137 4.14 16.62 -15.12
C TRP A 137 5.65 16.92 -15.21
N LEU A 138 6.50 15.88 -15.08
CA LEU A 138 7.95 16.03 -15.22
C LEU A 138 8.37 16.56 -16.60
N GLN A 139 7.66 16.15 -17.65
CA GLN A 139 7.92 16.64 -19.02
C GLN A 139 7.54 18.11 -19.18
N ALA A 140 6.43 18.52 -18.56
CA ALA A 140 5.94 19.90 -18.63
C ALA A 140 6.72 20.88 -17.73
N HIS A 141 7.35 20.40 -16.65
CA HIS A 141 8.02 21.22 -15.62
C HIS A 141 9.48 20.76 -15.40
N PRO A 142 10.34 20.83 -16.44
CA PRO A 142 11.69 20.30 -16.36
C PRO A 142 12.53 21.02 -15.29
N GLY A 143 13.04 20.27 -14.32
CA GLY A 143 13.90 20.78 -13.24
C GLY A 143 13.16 21.44 -12.08
N GLU A 144 11.84 21.56 -12.15
CA GLU A 144 11.04 22.08 -11.04
C GLU A 144 10.90 21.04 -9.92
N PRO A 145 10.92 21.45 -8.64
CA PRO A 145 10.64 20.55 -7.53
C PRO A 145 9.22 19.97 -7.63
N VAL A 146 9.09 18.64 -7.56
CA VAL A 146 7.79 17.97 -7.66
C VAL A 146 6.92 18.38 -6.47
N PRO A 147 5.72 18.95 -6.69
CA PRO A 147 4.81 19.27 -5.61
C PRO A 147 4.26 18.00 -4.98
N ARG A 148 3.83 18.10 -3.72
CA ARG A 148 3.27 16.96 -2.97
C ARG A 148 2.02 16.35 -3.62
N THR A 149 1.31 17.13 -4.43
CA THR A 149 0.05 16.75 -5.07
C THR A 149 0.03 17.21 -6.53
N LEU A 150 -0.39 16.35 -7.45
CA LEU A 150 -0.50 16.64 -8.89
C LEU A 150 -1.96 16.72 -9.34
N GLY A 151 -2.74 17.55 -8.66
CA GLY A 151 -4.17 17.70 -8.91
C GLY A 151 -4.98 16.48 -8.44
N LEU A 152 -6.07 16.22 -9.15
CA LEU A 152 -7.02 15.14 -8.86
C LEU A 152 -7.10 14.15 -10.03
N HIS A 153 -7.41 12.91 -9.69
CA HIS A 153 -7.80 11.84 -10.61
C HIS A 153 -8.92 11.01 -9.98
N ASP A 154 -9.57 10.18 -10.78
CA ASP A 154 -10.64 9.31 -10.28
C ASP A 154 -10.06 7.97 -9.81
N PHE A 155 -10.61 7.44 -8.72
CA PHE A 155 -10.36 6.07 -8.24
C PHE A 155 -11.66 5.32 -8.09
N THR A 156 -11.67 4.03 -8.41
CA THR A 156 -12.88 3.21 -8.42
C THR A 156 -12.83 2.11 -7.37
N ILE A 157 -13.87 2.02 -6.53
CA ILE A 157 -14.09 0.91 -5.58
C ILE A 157 -15.47 0.32 -5.85
N ASP A 158 -15.57 -0.98 -6.11
CA ASP A 158 -16.84 -1.67 -6.39
C ASP A 158 -17.74 -0.95 -7.43
N GLY A 159 -17.13 -0.56 -8.56
CA GLY A 159 -17.81 0.21 -9.62
C GLY A 159 -18.02 1.68 -9.29
N CYS A 160 -17.56 2.12 -8.11
CA CYS A 160 -17.70 3.47 -7.61
C CYS A 160 -16.38 4.32 -7.72
N SER A 161 -16.10 4.97 -8.87
CA SER A 161 -15.28 6.18 -9.19
C SER A 161 -15.51 7.54 -8.46
N ALA A 162 -14.67 7.94 -7.50
CA ALA A 162 -14.67 9.30 -6.92
C ALA A 162 -13.32 10.02 -7.15
N PRO A 163 -13.25 11.36 -7.06
CA PRO A 163 -11.97 12.05 -7.20
C PRO A 163 -11.12 11.90 -5.94
N ARG A 164 -9.81 11.73 -6.12
CA ARG A 164 -8.80 11.79 -5.06
C ARG A 164 -7.56 12.55 -5.52
N ILE A 165 -6.71 12.89 -4.56
CA ILE A 165 -5.43 13.55 -4.82
C ILE A 165 -4.45 12.57 -5.49
N VAL A 166 -3.85 13.01 -6.59
CA VAL A 166 -2.69 12.35 -7.21
C VAL A 166 -1.47 12.57 -6.30
N ARG A 167 -0.95 11.49 -5.70
CA ARG A 167 0.14 11.54 -4.71
C ARG A 167 1.42 10.88 -5.25
N PRO A 168 2.39 11.64 -5.77
CA PRO A 168 3.67 11.10 -6.26
C PRO A 168 4.42 10.22 -5.26
N TYR A 169 4.29 10.50 -3.96
CA TYR A 169 4.89 9.69 -2.90
C TYR A 169 4.47 8.21 -2.94
N ALA A 170 3.28 7.89 -3.44
CA ALA A 170 2.83 6.51 -3.59
C ALA A 170 3.66 5.73 -4.61
N LEU A 171 4.17 6.39 -5.66
CA LEU A 171 5.05 5.78 -6.66
C LEU A 171 6.39 5.40 -6.05
N TRP A 172 6.96 6.26 -5.19
CA TRP A 172 8.21 5.94 -4.49
C TRP A 172 8.06 4.73 -3.55
N MET A 173 6.89 4.56 -2.92
CA MET A 173 6.61 3.37 -2.12
C MET A 173 6.50 2.11 -3.00
N LEU A 174 5.74 2.19 -4.10
CA LEU A 174 5.53 1.07 -5.02
C LEU A 174 6.83 0.62 -5.70
N GLN A 175 7.69 1.57 -6.06
CA GLN A 175 8.98 1.32 -6.72
C GLN A 175 9.80 0.23 -6.02
N ARG A 176 9.80 0.17 -4.69
CA ARG A 176 10.55 -0.85 -3.93
C ARG A 176 10.04 -2.28 -4.19
N ALA A 177 8.72 -2.44 -4.32
CA ALA A 177 8.12 -3.73 -4.67
C ALA A 177 8.37 -4.07 -6.14
N ARG A 178 8.33 -3.06 -7.02
CA ARG A 178 8.65 -3.20 -8.45
C ARG A 178 10.10 -3.61 -8.67
N GLU A 179 11.06 -2.93 -8.03
CA GLU A 179 12.48 -3.28 -8.07
C GLU A 179 12.74 -4.70 -7.59
N ALA A 180 12.09 -5.13 -6.50
CA ALA A 180 12.19 -6.51 -6.03
C ALA A 180 11.67 -7.51 -7.07
N TYR A 181 10.49 -7.27 -7.64
CA TYR A 181 9.92 -8.12 -8.69
C TYR A 181 10.78 -8.17 -9.96
N LEU A 182 11.23 -7.02 -10.45
CA LEU A 182 12.07 -6.92 -11.66
C LEU A 182 13.47 -7.51 -11.48
N SER A 183 13.90 -7.74 -10.23
CA SER A 183 15.16 -8.43 -9.92
C SER A 183 15.04 -9.96 -9.86
N LEU A 184 13.81 -10.50 -9.89
CA LEU A 184 13.60 -11.94 -9.84
C LEU A 184 13.97 -12.61 -11.17
N ASP A 185 14.49 -13.82 -11.07
CA ASP A 185 14.77 -14.69 -12.21
C ASP A 185 14.37 -16.15 -11.91
N GLY A 186 14.49 -17.00 -12.93
CA GLY A 186 14.28 -18.44 -12.81
C GLY A 186 12.97 -18.83 -12.14
N ASN A 187 13.06 -19.70 -11.13
CA ASN A 187 11.90 -20.24 -10.43
C ASN A 187 11.17 -19.19 -9.57
N ASP A 188 11.89 -18.18 -9.06
CA ASP A 188 11.25 -17.17 -8.21
C ASP A 188 10.39 -16.22 -9.03
N LEU A 189 10.83 -15.85 -10.24
CA LEU A 189 9.99 -15.11 -11.19
C LEU A 189 8.74 -15.90 -11.58
N LEU A 190 8.87 -17.21 -11.87
CA LEU A 190 7.72 -18.07 -12.19
C LEU A 190 6.69 -18.12 -11.04
N ARG A 191 7.15 -18.19 -9.79
CA ARG A 191 6.27 -18.17 -8.61
C ARG A 191 5.59 -16.82 -8.43
N ALA A 192 6.33 -15.72 -8.64
CA ALA A 192 5.77 -14.37 -8.56
C ALA A 192 4.73 -14.15 -9.67
N ASP A 193 4.99 -14.59 -10.89
CA ASP A 193 4.05 -14.49 -12.00
C ASP A 193 2.77 -15.30 -11.76
N ALA A 194 2.88 -16.52 -11.23
CA ALA A 194 1.71 -17.31 -10.86
C ALA A 194 0.85 -16.62 -9.80
N LEU A 195 1.46 -15.95 -8.82
CA LEU A 195 0.75 -15.15 -7.81
C LEU A 195 0.06 -13.93 -8.44
N LEU A 196 0.75 -13.21 -9.34
CA LEU A 196 0.18 -12.06 -10.04
C LEU A 196 -1.01 -12.49 -10.91
N ASP A 197 -0.90 -13.62 -11.62
CA ASP A 197 -2.02 -14.15 -12.41
C ASP A 197 -3.22 -14.51 -11.51
N ALA A 198 -2.97 -15.14 -10.36
CA ALA A 198 -4.02 -15.50 -9.40
C ALA A 198 -4.72 -14.30 -8.74
N THR A 199 -4.07 -13.12 -8.73
CA THR A 199 -4.55 -11.92 -8.03
C THR A 199 -4.96 -10.79 -8.98
N GLY A 200 -4.93 -11.02 -10.29
CA GLY A 200 -5.23 -9.97 -11.29
C GLY A 200 -4.12 -8.90 -11.39
N GLY A 201 -2.90 -9.24 -10.98
CA GLY A 201 -1.72 -8.38 -10.95
C GLY A 201 -1.07 -8.09 -12.30
N ALA A 202 -1.79 -8.24 -13.43
CA ALA A 202 -1.25 -7.93 -14.76
C ALA A 202 -0.80 -6.47 -14.86
N LEU A 203 -1.56 -5.52 -14.31
CA LEU A 203 -1.17 -4.12 -14.27
C LEU A 203 0.02 -3.87 -13.34
N PHE A 204 0.19 -4.66 -12.28
CA PHE A 204 1.42 -4.59 -11.49
C PHE A 204 2.60 -5.12 -12.31
N ARG A 205 2.48 -6.25 -13.02
CA ARG A 205 3.52 -6.80 -13.91
C ARG A 205 3.99 -5.77 -14.94
N ASP A 206 3.04 -5.24 -15.70
CA ASP A 206 3.24 -4.31 -16.82
C ASP A 206 3.14 -2.83 -16.40
N PHE A 207 3.42 -2.52 -15.13
CA PHE A 207 3.23 -1.20 -14.57
C PHE A 207 4.02 -0.12 -15.35
N PRO A 208 3.43 1.06 -15.63
CA PRO A 208 4.12 2.15 -16.32
C PRO A 208 5.10 2.85 -15.37
N ASP A 209 6.19 2.17 -15.02
CA ASP A 209 7.20 2.65 -14.07
C ASP A 209 7.77 4.01 -14.54
N PRO A 210 7.67 5.07 -13.71
CA PRO A 210 8.30 6.35 -14.03
C PRO A 210 9.83 6.25 -13.89
N VAL A 211 10.54 7.36 -14.13
CA VAL A 211 11.96 7.45 -13.76
C VAL A 211 12.17 7.06 -12.29
N PRO A 212 13.30 6.41 -11.93
CA PRO A 212 13.58 6.07 -10.53
C PRO A 212 13.45 7.28 -9.61
N LEU A 213 12.86 7.09 -8.43
CA LEU A 213 12.52 8.13 -7.49
C LEU A 213 13.33 8.01 -6.19
N ARG A 214 13.62 9.17 -5.60
CA ARG A 214 14.07 9.31 -4.22
C ARG A 214 13.04 10.09 -3.42
N ARG A 215 13.01 9.85 -2.11
CA ARG A 215 12.24 10.70 -1.18
C ARG A 215 12.85 12.10 -1.14
N ASP A 216 11.99 13.12 -1.15
CA ASP A 216 12.38 14.52 -1.05
C ASP A 216 11.45 15.26 -0.08
N GLY A 217 11.82 15.27 1.21
CA GLY A 217 10.97 15.76 2.28
C GLY A 217 9.62 15.02 2.36
N MET A 218 8.54 15.76 2.07
CA MET A 218 7.16 15.27 2.02
C MET A 218 6.68 14.98 0.59
N SER A 219 7.59 15.00 -0.38
CA SER A 219 7.37 14.71 -1.81
C SER A 219 8.41 13.68 -2.30
N VAL A 220 8.58 13.60 -3.61
CA VAL A 220 9.57 12.77 -4.31
C VAL A 220 10.33 13.60 -5.32
N ALA A 221 11.50 13.14 -5.73
CA ALA A 221 12.23 13.71 -6.85
C ALA A 221 12.80 12.57 -7.70
N PRO A 222 13.08 12.79 -9.00
CA PRO A 222 13.89 11.85 -9.77
C PRO A 222 15.19 11.56 -9.03
N ALA A 223 15.49 10.28 -8.86
CA ALA A 223 16.77 9.84 -8.34
C ALA A 223 17.85 10.19 -9.37
N PRO A 224 19.04 10.63 -8.93
CA PRO A 224 20.19 10.73 -9.82
C PRO A 224 20.38 9.39 -10.52
N ARG A 225 20.83 9.39 -11.79
CA ARG A 225 21.27 8.16 -12.44
C ARG A 225 22.18 7.42 -11.47
N TRP A 226 21.81 6.19 -11.12
CA TRP A 226 22.61 5.34 -10.27
C TRP A 226 24.05 5.31 -10.82
N ASN A 227 25.02 5.64 -9.97
CA ASN A 227 26.44 5.42 -10.22
C ASN A 227 26.96 4.62 -9.03
N ALA A 228 27.60 3.48 -9.29
CA ALA A 228 28.22 2.61 -8.29
C ALA A 228 29.14 3.34 -7.29
N ALA A 229 29.70 4.49 -7.67
CA ALA A 229 30.52 5.33 -6.81
C ALA A 229 29.73 6.02 -5.68
N SER A 230 28.47 6.42 -5.93
CA SER A 230 27.65 7.22 -5.01
C SER A 230 27.19 6.43 -3.77
N ALA A 231 27.03 5.11 -3.90
CA ALA A 231 26.57 4.23 -2.82
C ALA A 231 27.60 4.06 -1.67
N ARG A 232 28.88 4.32 -1.92
CA ARG A 232 29.94 4.22 -0.89
C ARG A 232 30.03 5.47 -0.01
N GLU A 233 29.52 6.61 -0.48
CA GLU A 233 29.61 7.89 0.22
C GLU A 233 28.39 8.16 1.13
N GLU A 234 27.26 7.50 0.91
CA GLU A 234 26.02 7.78 1.62
C GLU A 234 25.99 7.37 3.12
N PRO A 235 26.66 6.27 3.55
CA PRO A 235 26.84 6.01 4.97
C PRO A 235 27.69 7.08 5.67
N GLN A 236 28.69 7.63 4.96
CA GLN A 236 29.61 8.62 5.49
C GLN A 236 28.95 10.00 5.62
N ARG A 237 28.13 10.41 4.64
CA ARG A 237 27.31 11.63 4.73
C ARG A 237 26.29 11.57 5.88
N ARG A 238 25.59 10.44 6.05
CA ARG A 238 24.66 10.25 7.18
C ARG A 238 25.36 10.33 8.55
N GLN A 239 26.57 9.81 8.68
CA GLN A 239 27.35 9.93 9.92
C GLN A 239 27.83 11.35 10.18
N HIS A 240 28.22 12.09 9.13
CA HIS A 240 28.66 13.47 9.27
C HIS A 240 27.51 14.39 9.72
N ASP A 241 26.33 14.28 9.09
CA ASP A 241 25.15 15.09 9.42
C ASP A 241 24.64 14.84 10.86
N LEU A 242 24.68 13.57 11.31
CA LEU A 242 24.33 13.21 12.70
C LEU A 242 25.33 13.77 13.71
N GLY A 243 26.62 13.84 13.34
CA GLY A 243 27.66 14.44 14.17
C GLY A 243 27.48 15.94 14.34
N GLU A 244 27.17 16.65 13.25
CA GLU A 244 26.93 18.10 13.29
C GLU A 244 25.68 18.45 14.12
N GLN A 245 24.58 17.70 13.95
CA GLN A 245 23.36 17.91 14.75
C GLN A 245 23.61 17.70 16.25
N HIS A 246 24.42 16.71 16.62
CA HIS A 246 24.75 16.45 18.02
C HIS A 246 25.62 17.58 18.60
N GLN A 247 26.59 18.08 17.85
CA GLN A 247 27.46 19.18 18.27
C GLN A 247 26.68 20.50 18.44
N GLN A 248 25.70 20.76 17.56
CA GLN A 248 24.85 21.95 17.64
C GLN A 248 23.87 21.91 18.81
N GLN A 249 23.35 20.73 19.15
CA GLN A 249 22.54 20.53 20.36
C GLN A 249 23.36 20.76 21.63
N GLN A 250 24.59 20.25 21.71
CA GLN A 250 25.47 20.48 22.85
C GLN A 250 25.82 21.95 23.03
N HIS A 251 26.15 22.65 21.94
CA HIS A 251 26.43 24.09 21.97
C HIS A 251 25.22 24.92 22.42
N THR A 252 24.01 24.50 22.05
CA THR A 252 22.78 25.18 22.44
C THR A 252 22.46 24.94 23.92
N GLN A 253 22.66 23.73 24.43
CA GLN A 253 22.49 23.40 25.86
C GLN A 253 23.50 24.14 26.75
N LEU A 254 24.77 24.23 26.34
CA LEU A 254 25.80 24.99 27.06
C LEU A 254 25.46 26.48 27.16
N ARG A 255 24.87 27.07 26.11
CA ARG A 255 24.44 28.47 26.12
C ARG A 255 23.24 28.73 27.05
N GLN A 256 22.42 27.72 27.32
CA GLN A 256 21.26 27.82 28.22
C GLN A 256 21.65 27.66 29.69
N GLN A 257 22.75 26.97 30.00
CA GLN A 257 23.24 26.78 31.38
C GLN A 257 24.06 27.96 31.93
N VAL A 258 24.48 28.90 31.07
CA VAL A 258 25.31 30.07 31.44
C VAL A 258 24.45 31.36 31.56
N ARG A 259 23.13 31.24 31.57
CA ARG A 259 22.18 32.32 31.88
C ARG A 259 21.43 32.03 33.17
#